data_AF-A0A6S7JQE8-F1
#
_entry.id   AF-A0A6S7JQE8-F1
#
_cell.length_a   1.000
_cell.length_b   1.000
_cell.length_c   1.000
_cell.angle_alpha   90.00
_cell.angle_beta   90.00
_cell.angle_gamma   90.00
#
_symmetry.space_group_name_H-M   'P 1'
#
loop_
_entity.id
_entity.type
_entity.pdbx_description
1 polymer ?
#
loop_
_entity_poly.entity_id
_entity_poly.type
_entity_poly.pdbx_seq_one_letter_code
_entity_poly.pdbx_strand_id
1 'polypeptide(L)'
;MPFVVVQIRAGTQVLKPWIGVRVPDNSSLNDVYNDLVAGILDQGEPIDDNSAVQLNNVHVHVGKSKKDLTRVDSQCTVAEVVGTLGNFIEFTHDANINRTEPLQCTNAFHILTAAARTLTCVPSNVVVHNQKDKLKNDIISWLKKNGVGWSLQYVETLGNKFLNTLADVMWYIDGNHVTLSSRSCAVPDSFAHFQGYNTPEKRKRKRKRIAAENLKQAELLAYSGTLFELATNSFMKSDAWKCFYNAILRLATNLRKYADFLKKSSVNMAIHHNKILKGADKTDRVQLL
;
A
#
# COMPACT_ATOMS: atom_id res chain seq x y z
N MET A 1 -38.35 -36.86 11.38
CA MET A 1 -37.42 -35.71 11.39
C MET A 1 -36.51 -35.79 12.61
N PRO A 2 -35.30 -36.37 12.48
CA PRO A 2 -34.30 -36.39 13.54
C PRO A 2 -33.90 -34.98 13.96
N PHE A 3 -33.60 -34.84 15.25
CA PHE A 3 -32.93 -33.66 15.80
C PHE A 3 -31.43 -33.94 15.90
N VAL A 4 -30.63 -33.15 15.19
CA VAL A 4 -29.18 -33.30 15.13
C VAL A 4 -28.48 -32.03 15.56
N VAL A 5 -27.27 -32.17 16.09
CA VAL A 5 -26.40 -31.05 16.47
C VAL A 5 -25.21 -31.06 15.52
N VAL A 6 -25.12 -30.06 14.65
CA VAL A 6 -24.19 -30.00 13.52
C VAL A 6 -23.14 -28.90 13.69
N GLN A 7 -21.91 -29.10 13.17
CA GLN A 7 -20.84 -28.11 13.14
C GLN A 7 -20.05 -28.20 11.84
N ILE A 8 -19.53 -27.08 11.32
CA ILE A 8 -18.56 -27.07 10.21
C ILE A 8 -17.21 -26.50 10.70
N ARG A 9 -16.13 -27.22 10.40
CA ARG A 9 -14.75 -26.83 10.74
C ARG A 9 -13.81 -27.03 9.56
N ALA A 10 -12.87 -26.09 9.40
CA ALA A 10 -11.72 -26.24 8.51
C ALA A 10 -10.44 -26.29 9.36
N GLY A 11 -9.90 -27.50 9.56
CA GLY A 11 -8.85 -27.78 10.55
C GLY A 11 -9.13 -27.16 11.92
N THR A 12 -8.32 -26.17 12.32
CA THR A 12 -8.45 -25.50 13.62
C THR A 12 -9.50 -24.39 13.65
N GLN A 13 -10.00 -23.95 12.49
CA GLN A 13 -10.99 -22.88 12.39
C GLN A 13 -12.41 -23.45 12.42
N VAL A 14 -13.28 -22.85 13.24
CA VAL A 14 -14.72 -23.14 13.25
C VAL A 14 -15.39 -22.21 12.26
N LEU A 15 -16.01 -22.77 11.21
CA LEU A 15 -16.73 -22.00 10.19
C LEU A 15 -18.19 -21.77 10.59
N LYS A 16 -18.84 -22.81 11.13
CA LYS A 16 -20.17 -22.73 11.74
C LYS A 16 -20.10 -23.40 13.11
N PRO A 17 -20.54 -22.74 14.20
CA PRO A 17 -20.54 -23.34 15.53
C PRO A 17 -21.60 -24.45 15.64
N TRP A 18 -21.57 -25.20 16.74
CA TRP A 18 -22.58 -26.22 17.02
C TRP A 18 -23.98 -25.63 17.03
N ILE A 19 -24.86 -26.12 16.16
CA ILE A 19 -26.26 -25.74 16.11
C ILE A 19 -27.17 -26.97 16.08
N GLY A 20 -28.27 -26.90 16.84
CA GLY A 20 -29.29 -27.95 16.84
C GLY A 20 -30.36 -27.69 15.78
N VAL A 21 -30.53 -28.61 14.84
CA VAL A 21 -31.47 -28.48 13.72
C VAL A 21 -32.29 -29.74 13.53
N ARG A 22 -33.52 -29.59 13.03
CA ARG A 22 -34.37 -30.72 12.62
C ARG A 22 -34.22 -30.92 11.11
N VAL A 23 -33.93 -32.15 10.72
CA VAL A 23 -33.66 -32.51 9.33
C VAL A 23 -34.69 -33.55 8.86
N PRO A 24 -35.11 -33.55 7.58
CA PRO A 24 -35.90 -34.64 7.00
C PRO A 24 -35.23 -36.01 7.17
N ASP A 25 -36.04 -37.06 7.35
CA ASP A 25 -35.54 -38.43 7.59
C ASP A 25 -34.76 -39.00 6.39
N ASN A 26 -35.10 -38.54 5.18
CA ASN A 26 -34.51 -38.97 3.91
C ASN A 26 -33.33 -38.11 3.43
N SER A 27 -32.94 -37.07 4.18
CA SER A 27 -31.78 -36.25 3.82
C SER A 27 -30.49 -37.04 4.02
N SER A 28 -29.59 -36.97 3.04
CA SER A 28 -28.22 -37.44 3.22
C SER A 28 -27.43 -36.47 4.07
N LEU A 29 -26.32 -36.93 4.67
CA LEU A 29 -25.38 -36.06 5.37
C LEU A 29 -24.80 -34.97 4.44
N ASN A 30 -24.67 -35.26 3.15
CA ASN A 30 -24.25 -34.31 2.13
C ASN A 30 -25.28 -33.19 1.92
N ASP A 31 -26.58 -33.51 1.91
CA ASP A 31 -27.64 -32.51 1.79
C ASP A 31 -27.64 -31.57 3.00
N VAL A 32 -27.50 -32.13 4.20
CA VAL A 32 -27.39 -31.34 5.45
C VAL A 32 -26.19 -30.40 5.40
N TYR A 33 -25.05 -30.87 4.88
CA TYR A 33 -23.87 -30.04 4.71
C TYR A 33 -24.14 -28.87 3.75
N ASN A 34 -24.69 -29.13 2.57
CA ASN A 34 -24.98 -28.10 1.57
C ASN A 34 -25.98 -27.07 2.08
N ASP A 35 -27.03 -27.49 2.76
CA ASP A 35 -28.03 -26.59 3.33
C ASP A 35 -27.45 -25.74 4.47
N LEU A 36 -26.49 -26.26 5.23
CA LEU A 36 -25.79 -25.53 6.28
C LEU A 36 -24.77 -24.51 5.72
N VAL A 37 -24.09 -24.87 4.62
CA VAL A 37 -23.19 -23.96 3.88
C VAL A 37 -23.98 -22.81 3.25
N ALA A 38 -25.14 -23.10 2.68
CA ALA A 38 -26.04 -22.12 2.06
C ALA A 38 -26.78 -21.24 3.07
N GLY A 39 -26.62 -21.48 4.38
CA GLY A 39 -27.30 -20.72 5.43
C GLY A 39 -28.78 -21.06 5.61
N ILE A 40 -29.26 -22.14 4.98
CA ILE A 40 -30.68 -22.53 4.97
C ILE A 40 -31.09 -23.10 6.34
N LEU A 41 -30.24 -23.93 6.95
CA LEU A 41 -30.55 -24.62 8.21
C LEU A 41 -30.38 -23.76 9.46
N ASP A 42 -29.46 -22.81 9.45
CA ASP A 42 -29.13 -21.95 10.59
C ASP A 42 -29.67 -20.52 10.45
N GLN A 43 -30.29 -20.18 9.31
CA GLN A 43 -30.68 -18.82 8.93
C GLN A 43 -29.50 -17.83 9.02
N GLY A 44 -28.27 -18.33 8.92
CA GLY A 44 -27.04 -17.55 8.99
C GLY A 44 -26.58 -17.09 7.61
N GLU A 45 -25.54 -16.26 7.58
CA GLU A 45 -24.90 -15.90 6.31
C GLU A 45 -24.33 -17.14 5.61
N PRO A 46 -24.51 -17.29 4.29
CA PRO A 46 -23.86 -18.34 3.51
C PRO A 46 -22.34 -18.26 3.67
N ILE A 47 -21.67 -19.41 3.64
CA ILE A 47 -20.20 -19.44 3.62
C ILE A 47 -19.76 -19.03 2.20
N ASP A 48 -19.18 -17.83 2.08
CA ASP A 48 -18.82 -17.21 0.80
C ASP A 48 -17.68 -17.98 0.11
N ASP A 49 -17.96 -18.59 -1.05
CA ASP A 49 -17.05 -19.42 -1.86
C ASP A 49 -15.80 -18.67 -2.34
N ASN A 50 -15.79 -17.34 -2.22
CA ASN A 50 -14.64 -16.48 -2.54
C ASN A 50 -13.64 -16.27 -1.39
N SER A 51 -13.88 -16.85 -0.22
CA SER A 51 -13.05 -16.68 0.98
C SER A 51 -12.03 -17.80 1.16
N ALA A 52 -11.02 -17.91 0.30
CA ALA A 52 -9.75 -18.64 0.54
C ALA A 52 -9.80 -20.12 1.01
N VAL A 53 -10.96 -20.76 1.10
CA VAL A 53 -11.14 -22.17 1.49
C VAL A 53 -11.86 -22.86 0.34
N GLN A 54 -11.11 -23.51 -0.54
CA GLN A 54 -11.69 -24.53 -1.41
C GLN A 54 -12.16 -25.66 -0.49
N LEU A 55 -13.48 -25.78 -0.28
CA LEU A 55 -14.12 -26.81 0.55
C LEU A 55 -14.09 -28.17 -0.17
N ASN A 56 -12.92 -28.59 -0.63
CA ASN A 56 -12.70 -29.91 -1.23
C ASN A 56 -12.42 -30.91 -0.10
N ASN A 57 -12.85 -32.17 -0.26
CA ASN A 57 -12.77 -33.23 0.76
C ASN A 57 -13.51 -32.92 2.08
N VAL A 58 -14.84 -33.06 2.08
CA VAL A 58 -15.62 -33.07 3.32
C VAL A 58 -15.49 -34.43 4.00
N HIS A 59 -15.17 -34.43 5.28
CA HIS A 59 -15.21 -35.62 6.13
C HIS A 59 -16.31 -35.45 7.17
N VAL A 60 -17.22 -36.43 7.21
CA VAL A 60 -18.35 -36.41 8.14
C VAL A 60 -18.04 -37.32 9.33
N HIS A 61 -18.16 -36.76 10.53
CA HIS A 61 -17.94 -37.49 11.78
C HIS A 61 -19.21 -37.43 12.62
N VAL A 62 -19.70 -38.57 13.10
CA VAL A 62 -20.94 -38.66 13.87
C VAL A 62 -20.76 -39.43 15.16
N GLY A 63 -21.42 -38.98 16.24
CA GLY A 63 -21.29 -39.62 17.54
C GLY A 63 -22.35 -39.23 18.56
N LYS A 64 -22.27 -39.87 19.74
CA LYS A 64 -23.18 -39.63 20.88
C LYS A 64 -22.78 -38.43 21.72
N SER A 65 -21.56 -37.93 21.54
CA SER A 65 -21.05 -36.74 22.22
C SER A 65 -20.07 -35.97 21.33
N LYS A 66 -19.85 -34.69 21.64
CA LYS A 66 -18.88 -33.83 20.94
C LYS A 66 -17.41 -34.30 21.01
N LYS A 67 -17.11 -35.29 21.87
CA LYS A 67 -15.75 -35.79 22.11
C LYS A 67 -15.49 -37.16 21.50
N ASP A 68 -16.54 -37.87 21.11
CA ASP A 68 -16.50 -39.26 20.66
C ASP A 68 -17.27 -39.36 19.35
N LEU A 69 -16.56 -39.14 18.25
CA LEU A 69 -17.11 -39.06 16.89
C LEU A 69 -16.45 -40.11 16.00
N THR A 70 -17.26 -40.81 15.21
CA THR A 70 -16.84 -41.85 14.25
C THR A 70 -16.99 -41.33 12.83
N ARG A 71 -16.02 -41.62 11.96
CA ARG A 71 -16.09 -41.22 10.54
C ARG A 71 -17.15 -42.03 9.79
N VAL A 72 -18.00 -41.34 9.02
CA VAL A 72 -19.11 -41.93 8.24
C VAL A 72 -19.06 -41.41 6.81
N ASP A 73 -19.59 -42.18 5.87
CA ASP A 73 -19.76 -41.77 4.48
C ASP A 73 -20.81 -40.65 4.34
N SER A 74 -20.58 -39.67 3.47
CA SER A 74 -21.49 -38.53 3.28
C SER A 74 -22.80 -38.89 2.59
N GLN A 75 -22.86 -40.07 1.95
CA GLN A 75 -24.07 -40.58 1.31
C GLN A 75 -25.04 -41.27 2.29
N CYS A 76 -24.62 -41.53 3.54
CA CYS A 76 -25.52 -42.11 4.54
C CYS A 76 -26.66 -41.15 4.89
N THR A 77 -27.84 -41.72 5.17
CA THR A 77 -29.00 -40.92 5.59
C THR A 77 -28.88 -40.52 7.05
N VAL A 78 -29.42 -39.35 7.40
CA VAL A 78 -29.36 -38.86 8.78
C VAL A 78 -30.10 -39.80 9.74
N ALA A 79 -31.20 -40.42 9.30
CA ALA A 79 -31.97 -41.35 10.13
C ALA A 79 -31.17 -42.60 10.52
N GLU A 80 -30.41 -43.19 9.59
CA GLU A 80 -29.58 -44.38 9.85
C GLU A 80 -28.46 -44.10 10.84
N VAL A 81 -27.84 -42.92 10.71
CA VAL A 81 -26.67 -42.56 11.50
C VAL A 81 -27.07 -42.12 12.91
N VAL A 82 -28.18 -41.40 13.07
CA VAL A 82 -28.68 -40.99 14.39
C VAL A 82 -29.09 -42.18 15.25
N GLY A 83 -29.71 -43.20 14.65
CA GLY A 83 -30.14 -44.40 15.36
C GLY A 83 -28.98 -45.28 15.85
N THR A 84 -27.82 -45.22 15.18
CA THR A 84 -26.70 -46.14 15.41
C THR A 84 -25.52 -45.47 16.12
N LEU A 85 -25.11 -44.29 15.66
CA LEU A 85 -23.88 -43.61 16.08
C LEU A 85 -24.15 -42.38 16.96
N GLY A 86 -25.30 -41.73 16.81
CA GLY A 86 -25.74 -40.62 17.65
C GLY A 86 -26.05 -39.34 16.89
N ASN A 87 -26.40 -38.27 17.61
CA ASN A 87 -26.99 -37.06 17.04
C ASN A 87 -26.01 -35.89 16.87
N PHE A 88 -24.73 -36.04 17.19
CA PHE A 88 -23.71 -35.00 16.98
C PHE A 88 -22.96 -35.26 15.67
N ILE A 89 -23.00 -34.30 14.75
CA ILE A 89 -22.41 -34.41 13.40
C ILE A 89 -21.39 -33.28 13.20
N GLU A 90 -20.13 -33.61 12.99
CA GLU A 90 -19.06 -32.65 12.67
C GLU A 90 -18.62 -32.84 11.22
N PHE A 91 -18.76 -31.78 10.43
CA PHE A 91 -18.19 -31.68 9.09
C PHE A 91 -16.81 -31.04 9.20
N THR A 92 -15.78 -31.80 8.84
CA THR A 92 -14.40 -31.32 8.86
C THR A 92 -13.85 -31.27 7.45
N HIS A 93 -13.23 -30.15 7.12
CA HIS A 93 -12.36 -30.02 5.96
C HIS A 93 -10.92 -30.25 6.37
N ASP A 94 -10.16 -30.88 5.50
CA ASP A 94 -8.71 -30.85 5.59
C ASP A 94 -8.28 -29.38 5.58
N ALA A 95 -7.74 -28.90 6.70
CA ALA A 95 -6.99 -27.64 6.65
C ALA A 95 -5.90 -27.85 5.62
N ASN A 96 -5.79 -26.90 4.70
CA ASN A 96 -4.78 -26.90 3.66
C ASN A 96 -3.39 -26.65 4.29
N ILE A 97 -2.90 -27.61 5.08
CA ILE A 97 -1.51 -27.82 5.42
C ILE A 97 -0.95 -28.65 4.27
N ASN A 98 -0.89 -28.04 3.09
CA ASN A 98 0.10 -28.28 2.05
C ASN A 98 -0.30 -27.48 0.82
N ARG A 99 0.50 -26.45 0.55
CA ARG A 99 0.76 -26.02 -0.81
C ARG A 99 1.14 -27.25 -1.64
N THR A 100 0.17 -27.79 -2.34
CA THR A 100 0.42 -28.46 -3.61
C THR A 100 -0.81 -28.14 -4.42
N GLU A 101 -0.63 -27.20 -5.35
CA GLU A 101 -1.56 -26.99 -6.45
C GLU A 101 -1.98 -28.38 -6.99
N PRO A 102 -3.20 -28.54 -7.54
CA PRO A 102 -3.40 -29.61 -8.51
C PRO A 102 -2.20 -29.55 -9.47
N LEU A 103 -1.74 -30.67 -10.01
CA LEU A 103 -0.88 -30.67 -11.19
C LEU A 103 -1.69 -30.09 -12.38
N GLN A 104 -2.13 -28.84 -12.29
CA GLN A 104 -1.89 -27.92 -13.39
C GLN A 104 -0.41 -28.05 -13.65
N CYS A 105 -0.06 -28.41 -14.87
CA CYS A 105 1.27 -28.15 -15.37
C CYS A 105 1.49 -26.64 -15.24
N THR A 106 1.91 -26.18 -14.06
CA THR A 106 2.34 -24.81 -13.82
C THR A 106 3.61 -24.73 -14.63
N ASN A 107 3.44 -24.33 -15.89
CA ASN A 107 4.51 -24.22 -16.86
C ASN A 107 5.68 -23.54 -16.15
N ALA A 108 6.91 -24.03 -16.32
CA ALA A 108 8.08 -23.39 -15.73
C ALA A 108 8.06 -21.87 -16.01
N PHE A 109 7.50 -21.47 -17.16
CA PHE A 109 7.17 -20.08 -17.46
C PHE A 109 6.26 -19.43 -16.41
N HIS A 110 5.11 -20.00 -16.04
CA HIS A 110 4.20 -19.44 -15.02
C HIS A 110 4.86 -19.34 -13.63
N ILE A 111 5.65 -20.34 -13.23
CA ILE A 111 6.43 -20.30 -11.98
C ILE A 111 7.48 -19.17 -12.03
N LEU A 112 8.26 -19.10 -13.11
CA LEU A 112 9.25 -18.05 -13.31
C LEU A 112 8.60 -16.67 -13.43
N THR A 113 7.42 -16.57 -14.03
CA THR A 113 6.67 -15.31 -14.18
C THR A 113 6.09 -14.87 -12.84
N ALA A 114 5.57 -15.80 -12.04
CA ALA A 114 5.11 -15.52 -10.68
C ALA A 114 6.27 -15.08 -9.77
N ALA A 115 7.42 -15.77 -9.83
CA ALA A 115 8.62 -15.37 -9.12
C ALA A 115 9.18 -14.02 -9.64
N ALA A 116 9.17 -13.77 -10.95
CA ALA A 116 9.62 -12.51 -11.51
C ALA A 116 8.72 -11.32 -11.12
N ARG A 117 7.43 -11.56 -10.88
CA ARG A 117 6.49 -10.54 -10.38
C ARG A 117 6.78 -10.13 -8.93
N THR A 118 7.37 -11.01 -8.12
CA THR A 118 7.77 -10.71 -6.73
C THR A 118 9.18 -10.12 -6.64
N LEU A 119 9.99 -10.19 -7.70
CA LEU A 119 11.27 -9.50 -7.76
C LEU A 119 11.07 -7.98 -7.75
N THR A 120 11.60 -7.34 -6.72
CA THR A 120 11.70 -5.89 -6.63
C THR A 120 12.91 -5.42 -7.44
N CYS A 121 12.64 -4.76 -8.56
CA CYS A 121 13.63 -4.16 -9.44
C CYS A 121 13.75 -2.66 -9.15
N VAL A 122 14.94 -2.10 -9.35
CA VAL A 122 15.18 -0.66 -9.31
C VAL A 122 15.72 -0.18 -10.67
N PRO A 123 15.58 1.11 -11.01
CA PRO A 123 16.18 1.66 -12.22
C PRO A 123 17.68 1.38 -12.32
N SER A 124 18.15 1.25 -13.56
CA SER A 124 19.56 1.08 -13.87
C SER A 124 20.37 2.33 -13.50
N ASN A 125 21.61 2.12 -13.07
CA ASN A 125 22.53 3.22 -12.80
C ASN A 125 22.77 4.05 -14.08
N VAL A 126 22.85 5.37 -13.91
CA VAL A 126 23.15 6.33 -14.97
C VAL A 126 24.67 6.50 -15.07
N VAL A 127 25.19 6.67 -16.29
CA VAL A 127 26.60 7.05 -16.48
C VAL A 127 26.82 8.44 -15.87
N VAL A 128 27.81 8.57 -15.00
CA VAL A 128 28.01 9.80 -14.23
C VAL A 128 28.75 10.84 -15.07
N HIS A 129 28.05 11.88 -15.50
CA HIS A 129 28.65 13.05 -16.17
C HIS A 129 28.64 14.30 -15.28
N ASN A 130 27.68 14.38 -14.36
CA ASN A 130 27.53 15.52 -13.46
C ASN A 130 27.10 15.08 -12.04
N GLN A 131 27.03 16.04 -11.10
CA GLN A 131 26.64 15.75 -9.71
C GLN A 131 25.17 15.28 -9.59
N LYS A 132 24.29 15.65 -10.53
CA LYS A 132 22.90 15.20 -10.54
C LYS A 132 22.80 13.73 -10.95
N ASP A 133 23.64 13.27 -11.87
CA ASP A 133 23.73 11.85 -12.23
C ASP A 133 24.27 11.03 -11.03
N LYS A 134 25.23 11.60 -10.30
CA LYS A 134 25.71 11.01 -9.04
C LYS A 134 24.57 10.90 -8.02
N LEU A 135 23.79 11.97 -7.82
CA LEU A 135 22.60 11.96 -6.96
C LEU A 135 21.60 10.87 -7.37
N LYS A 136 21.33 10.70 -8.67
CA LYS A 136 20.46 9.61 -9.15
C LYS A 136 21.00 8.24 -8.78
N ASN A 137 22.29 8.00 -8.96
CA ASN A 137 22.91 6.72 -8.59
C ASN A 137 22.90 6.50 -7.07
N ASP A 138 23.08 7.54 -6.28
CA ASP A 138 22.99 7.44 -4.82
C ASP A 138 21.56 7.16 -4.34
N ILE A 139 20.54 7.70 -5.02
CA ILE A 139 19.13 7.31 -4.82
C ILE A 139 18.90 5.84 -5.20
N ILE A 140 19.43 5.36 -6.32
CA ILE A 140 19.31 3.96 -6.73
C ILE A 140 19.96 3.03 -5.70
N SER A 141 21.17 3.35 -5.24
CA SER A 141 21.87 2.61 -4.20
C SER A 141 21.09 2.59 -2.88
N TRP A 142 20.46 3.72 -2.53
CA TRP A 142 19.57 3.80 -1.38
C TRP A 142 18.32 2.91 -1.53
N LEU A 143 17.67 2.89 -2.69
CA LEU A 143 16.52 2.02 -2.95
C LEU A 143 16.91 0.54 -2.77
N LYS A 144 18.04 0.12 -3.35
CA LYS A 144 18.59 -1.24 -3.20
C LYS A 144 18.84 -1.60 -1.74
N LYS A 145 19.51 -0.71 -1.00
CA LYS A 145 19.84 -0.92 0.42
C LYS A 145 18.60 -1.13 1.29
N ASN A 146 17.50 -0.47 0.94
CA ASN A 146 16.26 -0.56 1.70
C ASN A 146 15.30 -1.65 1.19
N GLY A 147 15.70 -2.47 0.21
CA GLY A 147 14.86 -3.56 -0.32
C GLY A 147 13.57 -3.07 -0.99
N VAL A 148 13.56 -1.83 -1.49
CA VAL A 148 12.41 -1.24 -2.16
C VAL A 148 12.62 -1.17 -3.66
N GLY A 149 11.53 -1.33 -4.41
CA GLY A 149 11.57 -1.30 -5.86
C GLY A 149 10.19 -1.47 -6.47
N TRP A 150 10.18 -1.81 -7.75
CA TRP A 150 9.00 -2.03 -8.57
C TRP A 150 9.09 -3.40 -9.23
N SER A 151 7.95 -3.99 -9.58
CA SER A 151 7.94 -5.12 -10.49
C SER A 151 8.58 -4.73 -11.83
N LEU A 152 9.17 -5.70 -12.53
CA LEU A 152 9.90 -5.47 -13.79
C LEU A 152 9.14 -4.61 -14.81
N GLN A 153 7.82 -4.81 -14.94
CA GLN A 153 6.96 -4.07 -15.88
C GLN A 153 6.78 -2.58 -15.56
N TYR A 154 7.07 -2.15 -14.33
CA TYR A 154 6.89 -0.77 -13.88
C TYR A 154 8.21 -0.04 -13.60
N VAL A 155 9.35 -0.73 -13.65
CA VAL A 155 10.65 -0.12 -13.30
C VAL A 155 11.04 0.99 -14.28
N GLU A 156 10.82 0.76 -15.59
CA GLU A 156 11.18 1.72 -16.63
C GLU A 156 10.21 2.91 -16.72
N THR A 157 9.00 2.76 -16.19
CA THR A 157 7.95 3.80 -16.20
C THR A 157 7.87 4.50 -14.84
N LEU A 158 7.22 3.87 -13.87
CA LEU A 158 7.02 4.41 -12.52
C LEU A 158 8.34 4.54 -11.74
N GLY A 159 9.23 3.55 -11.87
CA GLY A 159 10.55 3.59 -11.21
C GLY A 159 11.40 4.77 -11.68
N ASN A 160 11.51 4.95 -13.01
CA ASN A 160 12.20 6.10 -13.58
C ASN A 160 11.51 7.44 -13.27
N LYS A 161 10.16 7.49 -13.30
CA LYS A 161 9.42 8.69 -12.90
C LYS A 161 9.75 9.07 -11.46
N PHE A 162 9.69 8.12 -10.53
CA PHE A 162 10.03 8.34 -9.13
C PHE A 162 11.48 8.81 -8.95
N LEU A 163 12.44 8.11 -9.57
CA LEU A 163 13.86 8.46 -9.49
C LEU A 163 14.13 9.88 -9.98
N ASN A 164 13.60 10.23 -11.15
CA ASN A 164 13.78 11.55 -11.74
C ASN A 164 13.11 12.63 -10.88
N THR A 165 11.86 12.41 -10.45
CA THR A 165 11.15 13.37 -9.58
C THR A 165 11.90 13.60 -8.27
N LEU A 166 12.33 12.54 -7.58
CA LEU A 166 13.05 12.70 -6.31
C LEU A 166 14.40 13.40 -6.51
N ALA A 167 15.16 13.01 -7.54
CA ALA A 167 16.43 13.65 -7.87
C ALA A 167 16.25 15.13 -8.22
N ASP A 168 15.22 15.47 -9.00
CA ASP A 168 14.90 16.85 -9.39
C ASP A 168 14.53 17.70 -8.18
N VAL A 169 13.68 17.17 -7.30
CA VAL A 169 13.29 17.83 -6.05
C VAL A 169 14.49 18.10 -5.18
N MET A 170 15.27 17.06 -4.88
CA MET A 170 16.45 17.17 -4.01
C MET A 170 17.47 18.14 -4.61
N TRP A 171 17.69 18.06 -5.93
CA TRP A 171 18.57 18.99 -6.64
C TRP A 171 18.09 20.44 -6.58
N TYR A 172 16.78 20.67 -6.72
CA TYR A 172 16.18 22.00 -6.76
C TYR A 172 16.27 22.71 -5.40
N ILE A 173 15.98 21.99 -4.32
CA ILE A 173 15.95 22.56 -2.96
C ILE A 173 17.31 22.60 -2.28
N ASP A 174 18.35 22.02 -2.89
CA ASP A 174 19.61 21.72 -2.20
C ASP A 174 20.34 22.94 -1.63
N GLY A 175 20.18 24.11 -2.25
CA GLY A 175 20.76 25.37 -1.76
C GLY A 175 19.98 26.03 -0.62
N ASN A 176 18.82 25.51 -0.23
CA ASN A 176 17.84 26.21 0.60
C ASN A 176 17.42 25.44 1.86
N HIS A 177 18.15 24.40 2.27
CA HIS A 177 17.79 23.56 3.44
C HIS A 177 17.63 24.38 4.72
N VAL A 178 18.52 25.33 4.99
CA VAL A 178 18.45 26.21 6.18
C VAL A 178 17.18 27.07 6.15
N THR A 179 16.89 27.69 5.00
CA THR A 179 15.70 28.51 4.80
C THR A 179 14.42 27.69 4.99
N LEU A 180 14.35 26.50 4.40
CA LEU A 180 13.23 25.57 4.55
C LEU A 180 13.03 25.15 6.01
N SER A 181 14.11 24.80 6.72
CA SER A 181 14.06 24.41 8.13
C SER A 181 13.57 25.54 9.03
N SER A 182 14.04 26.77 8.84
CA SER A 182 13.58 27.95 9.62
C SER A 182 12.08 28.24 9.47
N ARG A 183 11.45 27.75 8.40
CA ARG A 183 10.00 27.88 8.14
C ARG A 183 9.22 26.60 8.48
N SER A 184 9.82 25.70 9.24
CA SER A 184 9.24 24.39 9.58
C SER A 184 8.79 23.61 8.34
N CYS A 185 9.60 23.68 7.28
CA CYS A 185 9.44 22.98 6.00
C CYS A 185 10.68 22.13 5.69
N ALA A 186 11.37 21.62 6.71
CA ALA A 186 12.61 20.85 6.58
C ALA A 186 12.45 19.60 5.71
N VAL A 187 13.51 19.20 5.02
CA VAL A 187 13.55 17.91 4.31
C VAL A 187 13.50 16.78 5.33
N PRO A 188 12.67 15.73 5.13
CA PRO A 188 12.62 14.58 6.03
C PRO A 188 13.97 13.88 6.19
N ASP A 189 14.26 13.35 7.38
CA ASP A 189 15.55 12.71 7.72
C ASP A 189 15.88 11.54 6.79
N SER A 190 14.86 10.82 6.31
CA SER A 190 15.00 9.76 5.31
C SER A 190 15.69 10.21 4.02
N PHE A 191 15.73 11.51 3.74
CA PHE A 191 16.34 12.10 2.54
C PHE A 191 17.53 13.03 2.88
N ALA A 192 17.95 13.11 4.14
CA ALA A 192 19.03 14.01 4.57
C ALA A 192 20.39 13.70 3.90
N HIS A 193 20.62 12.46 3.47
CA HIS A 193 21.84 12.05 2.78
C HIS A 193 21.88 12.45 1.29
N PHE A 194 20.79 13.00 0.75
CA PHE A 194 20.72 13.54 -0.61
C PHE A 194 21.05 15.04 -0.68
N GLN A 195 21.68 15.59 0.35
CA GLN A 195 22.07 16.99 0.42
C GLN A 195 23.50 17.21 -0.11
N GLY A 196 23.77 18.41 -0.64
CA GLY A 196 25.11 18.87 -0.97
C GLY A 196 25.62 18.56 -2.39
N TYR A 197 24.72 18.13 -3.29
CA TYR A 197 24.98 17.83 -4.71
C TYR A 197 24.91 19.07 -5.61
N ASN A 198 24.09 20.06 -5.24
CA ASN A 198 23.86 21.32 -5.95
C ASN A 198 24.05 22.53 -5.02
N THR A 199 25.15 22.55 -4.26
CA THR A 199 25.48 23.70 -3.40
C THR A 199 26.11 24.84 -4.24
N PRO A 200 25.57 26.07 -4.20
CA PRO A 200 26.13 27.21 -4.92
C PRO A 200 27.57 27.54 -4.53
N GLU A 201 27.92 27.33 -3.26
CA GLU A 201 29.23 27.65 -2.65
C GLU A 201 30.39 26.81 -3.20
N LYS A 202 30.12 25.58 -3.67
CA LYS A 202 31.14 24.66 -4.20
C LYS A 202 31.52 24.98 -5.66
N ARG A 203 30.96 26.02 -6.28
CA ARG A 203 31.18 26.35 -7.69
C ARG A 203 32.43 27.22 -7.88
N LYS A 204 33.44 26.70 -8.61
CA LYS A 204 34.73 27.38 -8.91
C LYS A 204 34.62 28.75 -9.60
N ARG A 205 33.47 29.06 -10.22
CA ARG A 205 33.21 30.38 -10.83
C ARG A 205 31.99 31.00 -10.16
N LYS A 206 32.14 32.23 -9.66
CA LYS A 206 31.02 33.13 -9.35
C LYS A 206 30.25 33.37 -10.65
N ARG A 207 29.34 32.47 -11.03
CA ARG A 207 28.24 32.85 -11.93
C ARG A 207 27.63 34.09 -11.28
N LYS A 208 27.33 35.12 -12.10
CA LYS A 208 26.48 36.23 -11.67
C LYS A 208 25.37 35.63 -10.81
N ARG A 209 25.17 36.22 -9.63
CA ARG A 209 24.28 35.85 -8.54
C ARG A 209 22.80 35.87 -8.98
N ILE A 210 22.52 35.29 -10.15
CA ILE A 210 21.22 35.18 -10.77
C ILE A 210 20.58 33.97 -10.07
N ALA A 211 19.91 34.27 -8.96
CA ALA A 211 18.80 33.49 -8.43
C ALA A 211 19.06 32.00 -8.13
N ALA A 212 20.20 31.67 -7.49
CA ALA A 212 20.19 30.52 -6.56
C ALA A 212 19.27 30.79 -5.34
N GLU A 213 18.80 32.03 -5.20
CA GLU A 213 18.22 32.62 -4.00
C GLU A 213 16.68 32.61 -3.95
N ASN A 214 15.94 32.16 -4.97
CA ASN A 214 14.47 32.11 -4.84
C ASN A 214 13.90 30.82 -5.42
N LEU A 215 13.58 29.88 -4.52
CA LEU A 215 12.60 28.85 -4.81
C LEU A 215 11.36 29.52 -5.40
N LYS A 216 10.86 29.02 -6.53
CA LYS A 216 9.68 29.56 -7.20
C LYS A 216 8.47 28.81 -6.72
N GLN A 217 7.39 29.54 -6.45
CA GLN A 217 6.13 28.94 -6.03
C GLN A 217 5.64 27.87 -7.01
N ALA A 218 5.65 28.17 -8.32
CA ALA A 218 5.14 27.26 -9.35
C ALA A 218 5.90 25.92 -9.39
N GLU A 219 7.24 25.96 -9.33
CA GLU A 219 8.09 24.77 -9.32
C GLU A 219 7.85 23.91 -8.07
N LEU A 220 7.76 24.55 -6.89
CA LEU A 220 7.48 23.83 -5.64
C LEU A 220 6.09 23.19 -5.65
N LEU A 221 5.08 23.85 -6.21
CA LEU A 221 3.74 23.28 -6.36
C LEU A 221 3.74 22.13 -7.37
N ALA A 222 4.44 22.26 -8.49
CA ALA A 222 4.58 21.19 -9.48
C ALA A 222 5.22 19.95 -8.84
N TYR A 223 6.37 20.12 -8.19
CA TYR A 223 7.04 19.03 -7.48
C TYR A 223 6.20 18.41 -6.36
N SER A 224 5.54 19.24 -5.55
CA SER A 224 4.61 18.76 -4.52
C SER A 224 3.49 17.92 -5.12
N GLY A 225 2.86 18.40 -6.20
CA GLY A 225 1.81 17.70 -6.92
C GLY A 225 2.27 16.35 -7.47
N THR A 226 3.43 16.30 -8.14
CA THR A 226 3.98 15.05 -8.65
C THR A 226 4.33 14.07 -7.54
N LEU A 227 4.84 14.53 -6.39
CA LEU A 227 5.10 13.67 -5.25
C LEU A 227 3.82 13.11 -4.64
N PHE A 228 2.75 13.90 -4.53
CA PHE A 228 1.44 13.40 -4.10
C PHE A 228 0.87 12.38 -5.10
N GLU A 229 0.97 12.65 -6.40
CA GLU A 229 0.57 11.70 -7.44
C GLU A 229 1.33 10.38 -7.30
N LEU A 230 2.66 10.43 -7.14
CA LEU A 230 3.49 9.26 -6.89
C LEU A 230 3.04 8.51 -5.63
N ALA A 231 2.72 9.22 -4.54
CA ALA A 231 2.23 8.64 -3.30
C ALA A 231 0.87 7.90 -3.44
N THR A 232 0.05 8.24 -4.43
CA THR A 232 -1.23 7.55 -4.69
C THR A 232 -1.09 6.24 -5.47
N ASN A 233 0.05 6.02 -6.13
CA ASN A 233 0.29 4.83 -6.94
C ASN A 233 0.32 3.54 -6.10
N SER A 234 -0.08 2.42 -6.70
CA SER A 234 -0.20 1.12 -6.02
C SER A 234 1.10 0.64 -5.37
N PHE A 235 2.26 0.93 -5.96
CA PHE A 235 3.56 0.51 -5.40
C PHE A 235 3.83 1.11 -4.00
N MET A 236 3.35 2.34 -3.74
CA MET A 236 3.49 3.01 -2.45
C MET A 236 2.64 2.40 -1.34
N LYS A 237 1.63 1.59 -1.72
CA LYS A 237 0.76 0.88 -0.77
C LYS A 237 1.34 -0.47 -0.34
N SER A 238 2.41 -0.93 -0.98
CA SER A 238 3.08 -2.18 -0.61
C SER A 238 3.86 -2.02 0.71
N ASP A 239 3.99 -3.11 1.47
CA ASP A 239 4.67 -3.09 2.76
C ASP A 239 6.12 -2.62 2.69
N ALA A 240 6.82 -2.92 1.59
CA ALA A 240 8.18 -2.48 1.37
C ALA A 240 8.32 -0.94 1.39
N TRP A 241 7.33 -0.22 0.87
CA TRP A 241 7.36 1.24 0.77
C TRP A 241 6.78 1.96 1.99
N LYS A 242 6.15 1.23 2.92
CA LYS A 242 5.44 1.79 4.09
C LYS A 242 6.32 2.68 4.96
N CYS A 243 7.60 2.33 5.12
CA CYS A 243 8.57 3.11 5.88
C CYS A 243 8.90 4.47 5.24
N PHE A 244 8.74 4.61 3.91
CA PHE A 244 9.10 5.82 3.17
C PHE A 244 7.89 6.64 2.74
N TYR A 245 6.71 6.04 2.73
CA TYR A 245 5.45 6.71 2.39
C TYR A 245 5.27 8.03 3.15
N ASN A 246 5.43 8.00 4.48
CA ASN A 246 5.31 9.19 5.32
C ASN A 246 6.39 10.24 5.02
N ALA A 247 7.61 9.82 4.67
CA ALA A 247 8.67 10.75 4.30
C ALA A 247 8.34 11.48 2.99
N ILE A 248 7.80 10.77 2.00
CA ILE A 248 7.39 11.35 0.72
C ILE A 248 6.23 12.34 0.91
N LEU A 249 5.20 11.95 1.66
CA LEU A 249 4.09 12.85 1.97
C LEU A 249 4.54 14.10 2.73
N ARG A 250 5.44 13.93 3.71
CA ARG A 250 5.99 15.05 4.47
C ARG A 250 6.81 15.98 3.59
N LEU A 251 7.63 15.44 2.69
CA LEU A 251 8.37 16.23 1.70
C LEU A 251 7.40 17.02 0.81
N ALA A 252 6.42 16.35 0.20
CA ALA A 252 5.42 16.99 -0.66
C ALA A 252 4.66 18.11 0.06
N THR A 253 4.26 17.86 1.31
CA THR A 253 3.55 18.82 2.16
C THR A 253 4.42 20.03 2.48
N ASN A 254 5.69 19.81 2.81
CA ASN A 254 6.62 20.88 3.14
C ASN A 254 6.93 21.78 1.93
N LEU A 255 7.05 21.21 0.73
CA LEU A 255 7.19 21.98 -0.51
C LEU A 255 5.96 22.86 -0.76
N ARG A 256 4.75 22.32 -0.59
CA ARG A 256 3.49 23.07 -0.75
C ARG A 256 3.38 24.19 0.28
N LYS A 257 3.65 23.90 1.54
CA LYS A 257 3.63 24.87 2.65
C LYS A 257 4.58 26.03 2.38
N TYR A 258 5.79 25.74 1.89
CA TYR A 258 6.74 26.79 1.52
C TYR A 258 6.29 27.58 0.29
N ALA A 259 5.69 26.93 -0.71
CA ALA A 259 5.11 27.60 -1.86
C ALA A 259 4.00 28.60 -1.45
N ASP A 260 3.11 28.20 -0.54
CA ASP A 260 2.06 29.07 0.00
C ASP A 260 2.64 30.26 0.77
N PHE A 261 3.73 30.04 1.51
CA PHE A 261 4.48 31.11 2.15
C PHE A 261 5.02 32.12 1.14
N LEU A 262 5.64 31.65 0.04
CA LEU A 262 6.15 32.54 -1.01
C LEU A 262 5.04 33.39 -1.63
N LYS A 263 3.85 32.81 -1.86
CA LYS A 263 2.68 33.56 -2.36
C LYS A 263 2.25 34.65 -1.39
N LYS A 264 2.15 34.32 -0.09
CA LYS A 264 1.77 35.29 0.94
C LYS A 264 2.81 36.41 1.03
N SER A 265 4.09 36.06 0.98
CA SER A 265 5.19 37.03 1.01
C SER A 265 5.17 37.96 -0.21
N SER A 266 4.92 37.45 -1.42
CA SER A 266 4.86 38.29 -2.63
C SER A 266 3.66 39.25 -2.61
N VAL A 267 2.48 38.78 -2.18
CA VAL A 267 1.29 39.62 -2.00
C VAL A 267 1.55 40.72 -0.97
N ASN A 268 2.16 40.39 0.17
CA ASN A 268 2.48 41.37 1.20
C ASN A 268 3.47 42.43 0.71
N MET A 269 4.50 42.04 -0.05
CA MET A 269 5.44 42.98 -0.67
C MET A 269 4.74 43.91 -1.68
N ALA A 270 3.83 43.38 -2.50
CA ALA A 270 3.06 44.20 -3.45
C ALA A 270 2.14 45.21 -2.74
N ILE A 271 1.47 44.79 -1.66
CA ILE A 271 0.66 45.68 -0.82
C ILE A 271 1.53 46.79 -0.20
N HIS A 272 2.68 46.43 0.36
CA HIS A 272 3.60 47.38 0.97
C HIS A 272 4.14 48.39 -0.05
N HIS A 273 4.56 47.91 -1.23
CA HIS A 273 5.01 48.76 -2.32
C HIS A 273 3.92 49.74 -2.78
N ASN A 274 2.68 49.26 -2.96
CA ASN A 274 1.55 50.11 -3.32
C ASN A 274 1.20 51.14 -2.23
N LYS A 275 1.40 50.82 -0.95
CA LYS A 275 1.22 51.78 0.15
C LYS A 275 2.29 52.87 0.13
N ILE A 276 3.55 52.52 -0.13
CA ILE A 276 4.64 53.50 -0.26
C ILE A 276 4.34 54.47 -1.41
N LEU A 277 4.00 53.96 -2.60
CA LEU A 277 3.70 54.80 -3.76
C LEU A 277 2.53 55.76 -3.49
N LYS A 278 1.45 55.28 -2.86
CA LYS A 278 0.30 56.11 -2.49
C LYS A 278 0.59 57.11 -1.37
N GLY A 279 1.57 56.82 -0.51
CA GLY A 279 2.02 57.74 0.54
C GLY A 279 2.91 58.86 -0.02
N ALA A 280 3.81 58.54 -0.95
CA ALA A 280 4.66 59.52 -1.62
C ALA A 280 3.82 60.56 -2.41
N ASP A 281 2.83 60.10 -3.17
CA ASP A 281 1.95 60.96 -3.99
C ASP A 281 1.08 61.92 -3.14
N LYS A 282 0.82 61.58 -1.87
CA LYS A 282 0.15 62.49 -0.91
C LYS A 282 1.10 63.50 -0.29
N THR A 283 2.38 63.17 -0.15
CA THR A 283 3.37 64.04 0.50
C THR A 283 3.82 65.15 -0.44
N ASP A 284 3.94 64.85 -1.74
CA ASP A 284 4.27 65.84 -2.78
C ASP A 284 3.13 66.85 -3.03
N ARG A 285 1.88 66.46 -2.79
CA ARG A 285 0.72 67.38 -2.90
C ARG A 285 0.59 68.37 -1.73
N VAL A 286 1.18 68.09 -0.59
CA VAL A 286 1.12 68.96 0.60
C VAL A 286 2.23 70.02 0.58
N GLN A 287 3.29 69.84 -0.22
CA GLN A 287 4.37 70.82 -0.38
C GLN A 287 4.11 71.88 -1.47
N LEU A 288 2.96 71.83 -2.15
CA LEU A 288 2.57 72.75 -3.23
C LEU A 288 1.40 73.67 -2.86
N LEU A 289 1.06 73.77 -1.57
CA LEU A 289 0.09 74.73 -1.01
C LEU A 289 0.78 75.59 0.06
#